data_AF-A0A448IB13-F1
#
_entry.id   AF-A0A448IB13-F1
#
_cell.length_a   1.000
_cell.length_b   1.000
_cell.length_c   1.000
_cell.angle_alpha   90.00
_cell.angle_beta   90.00
_cell.angle_gamma   90.00
#
_symmetry.space_group_name_H-M   'P 1'
#
loop_
_entity.id
_entity.type
_entity.pdbx_description
1 polymer ?
#
loop_
_entity_poly.entity_id
_entity_poly.type
_entity_poly.pdbx_seq_one_letter_code
_entity_poly.pdbx_strand_id
1 'polypeptide(L)'
;MTGPGDDSWTDADIYRDSQPGVPYPPRPLLQDSPFYGPNLIAAIVCAVGIVIGSVGTWASLNSLSAGGLEFKPWGTATLILGAVSAIALFVQLNLGRTNFDLRWSVPLCWSVLVAAVACIAIALVQIVKIRSFGTDYEDEILTQVGWGLWLVVICAGVLGITAPIVAGQIAKAAEAQAGGALTAWVPGWRWGAVATSAAILIVALFFAYNPTRVDVNISQSTTETVTAPPVTVAQAEPERAFGGGGSRVLPADATPCPSTFVDAEFSSSAVGTSVTSCAFAESVRRAYIGNPGRDRPVVIHATSPVTKLSYRMSCTAGPVVQCTGGNDAVVYVY
;
A
#
# COMPACT_ATOMS: atom_id res chain seq x y z
N MET A 1 2.64 -68.79 -25.34
CA MET A 1 2.34 -67.85 -24.23
C MET A 1 3.60 -67.04 -23.96
N THR A 2 3.46 -65.72 -24.07
CA THR A 2 4.41 -64.63 -23.76
C THR A 2 5.79 -64.66 -24.46
N GLY A 3 5.94 -63.77 -25.45
CA GLY A 3 7.14 -63.59 -26.25
C GLY A 3 8.25 -62.79 -25.55
N PRO A 4 9.47 -62.79 -26.13
CA PRO A 4 10.59 -62.01 -25.62
C PRO A 4 10.42 -60.54 -26.03
N GLY A 5 10.56 -59.67 -25.02
CA GLY A 5 10.51 -58.23 -25.16
C GLY A 5 11.61 -57.70 -26.07
N ASP A 6 11.18 -56.76 -26.88
CA ASP A 6 11.88 -55.91 -27.81
C ASP A 6 12.31 -54.62 -27.09
N ASP A 7 13.38 -54.72 -26.30
CA ASP A 7 14.16 -53.57 -25.87
C ASP A 7 14.96 -53.04 -27.07
N SER A 8 14.24 -52.42 -28.00
CA SER A 8 14.79 -51.56 -29.04
C SER A 8 15.34 -50.28 -28.39
N TRP A 9 16.51 -50.41 -27.78
CA TRP A 9 17.44 -49.31 -27.59
C TRP A 9 17.73 -48.75 -28.97
N THR A 10 17.10 -47.63 -29.29
CA THR A 10 17.41 -46.90 -30.51
C THR A 10 18.86 -46.42 -30.40
N ASP A 11 19.68 -46.70 -31.41
CA ASP A 11 21.08 -46.26 -31.57
C ASP A 11 21.28 -44.72 -31.44
N ALA A 12 20.20 -43.96 -31.28
CA ALA A 12 20.22 -42.53 -31.00
C ALA A 12 20.76 -42.20 -29.60
N ASP A 13 20.60 -43.07 -28.61
CA ASP A 13 21.05 -42.79 -27.24
C ASP A 13 22.55 -43.08 -27.04
N ILE A 14 23.15 -43.97 -27.83
CA ILE A 14 24.59 -44.29 -27.77
C ILE A 14 25.46 -43.18 -28.39
N TYR A 15 24.91 -42.40 -29.35
CA TYR A 15 25.62 -41.26 -29.93
C TYR A 15 25.62 -39.99 -29.08
N ARG A 16 24.79 -39.94 -28.02
CA ARG A 16 24.71 -38.76 -27.14
C ARG A 16 25.80 -38.74 -26.06
N ASP A 17 26.33 -39.92 -25.70
CA ASP A 17 27.35 -40.08 -24.65
C ASP A 17 28.79 -40.13 -25.18
N SER A 18 28.98 -40.03 -26.50
CA SER A 18 30.27 -40.20 -27.16
C SER A 18 30.76 -38.98 -27.92
N GLN A 19 30.16 -37.79 -27.74
CA GLN A 19 30.80 -36.54 -28.17
C GLN A 19 31.89 -36.15 -27.16
N PRO A 20 33.19 -36.27 -27.50
CA PRO A 20 34.27 -35.83 -26.63
C PRO A 20 34.10 -34.34 -26.37
N GLY A 21 33.83 -34.01 -25.11
CA GLY A 21 33.72 -32.67 -24.53
C GLY A 21 33.75 -31.54 -25.55
N VAL A 22 32.64 -31.31 -26.27
CA VAL A 22 32.44 -30.03 -26.94
C VAL A 22 32.58 -29.02 -25.80
N PRO A 23 33.65 -28.20 -25.79
CA PRO A 23 33.85 -27.27 -24.70
C PRO A 23 32.58 -26.46 -24.67
N TYR A 24 31.85 -26.50 -23.55
CA TYR A 24 30.71 -25.59 -23.38
C TYR A 24 31.22 -24.23 -23.83
N PRO A 25 30.56 -23.57 -24.80
CA PRO A 25 31.03 -22.28 -25.25
C PRO A 25 31.21 -21.45 -23.99
N PRO A 26 32.40 -20.85 -23.78
CA PRO A 26 32.70 -20.13 -22.56
C PRO A 26 31.51 -19.23 -22.29
N ARG A 27 30.91 -19.34 -21.09
CA ARG A 27 29.73 -18.54 -20.74
C ARG A 27 30.07 -17.11 -21.13
N PRO A 28 29.30 -16.46 -22.03
CA PRO A 28 29.56 -15.07 -22.36
C PRO A 28 29.60 -14.35 -21.03
N LEU A 29 30.74 -13.78 -20.69
CA LEU A 29 30.88 -13.01 -19.48
C LEU A 29 29.98 -11.80 -19.71
N LEU A 30 28.77 -11.85 -19.14
CA LEU A 30 27.85 -10.71 -19.13
C LEU A 30 28.55 -9.44 -18.61
N GLN A 31 29.61 -9.65 -17.81
CA GLN A 31 30.57 -8.69 -17.30
C GLN A 31 31.29 -7.86 -18.38
N ASP A 32 31.46 -8.39 -19.61
CA ASP A 32 32.20 -7.71 -20.68
C ASP A 32 31.34 -6.68 -21.44
N SER A 33 30.02 -6.63 -21.16
CA SER A 33 29.16 -5.58 -21.72
C SER A 33 29.42 -4.26 -21.00
N PRO A 34 29.88 -3.19 -21.69
CA PRO A 34 30.44 -1.98 -21.08
C PRO A 34 29.47 -1.15 -20.20
N PHE A 35 28.22 -1.57 -20.04
CA PHE A 35 27.21 -0.87 -19.26
C PHE A 35 26.37 -1.77 -18.36
N TYR A 36 26.66 -3.07 -18.26
CA TYR A 36 25.83 -3.98 -17.46
C TYR A 36 25.98 -3.69 -15.96
N GLY A 37 27.21 -3.69 -15.45
CA GLY A 37 27.52 -3.49 -14.03
C GLY A 37 26.99 -2.16 -13.47
N PRO A 38 27.28 -1.01 -14.09
CA PRO A 38 26.79 0.29 -13.62
C PRO A 38 25.26 0.38 -13.56
N ASN A 39 24.56 -0.13 -14.59
CA ASN A 39 23.09 -0.12 -14.63
C ASN A 39 22.49 -1.04 -13.57
N LEU A 40 23.10 -2.22 -13.33
CA LEU A 40 22.65 -3.14 -12.29
C LEU A 40 22.84 -2.55 -10.89
N ILE A 41 23.99 -1.92 -10.62
CA ILE A 41 24.24 -1.23 -9.34
C ILE A 41 23.23 -0.09 -9.15
N ALA A 42 23.01 0.73 -10.18
CA ALA A 42 22.01 1.80 -10.14
C ALA A 42 20.61 1.25 -9.85
N ALA A 43 20.22 0.13 -10.48
CA ALA A 43 18.94 -0.52 -10.23
C ALA A 43 18.82 -1.01 -8.77
N ILE A 44 19.87 -1.61 -8.20
CA ILE A 44 19.88 -2.06 -6.79
C ILE A 44 19.74 -0.87 -5.84
N VAL A 45 20.51 0.19 -6.07
CA VAL A 45 20.43 1.43 -5.26
C VAL A 45 19.04 2.03 -5.35
N CYS A 46 18.41 2.03 -6.52
CA CYS A 46 17.05 2.51 -6.70
C CYS A 46 16.02 1.62 -5.99
N ALA A 47 16.17 0.29 -6.03
CA ALA A 47 15.27 -0.61 -5.31
C ALA A 47 15.34 -0.40 -3.78
N VAL A 48 16.55 -0.22 -3.23
CA VAL A 48 16.75 0.16 -1.82
C VAL A 48 16.15 1.54 -1.55
N GLY A 49 16.32 2.49 -2.47
CA GLY A 49 15.66 3.79 -2.42
C GLY A 49 14.14 3.66 -2.29
N ILE A 50 13.49 2.84 -3.11
CA ILE A 50 12.03 2.60 -3.02
C ILE A 50 11.64 2.08 -1.63
N VAL A 51 12.42 1.18 -1.04
CA VAL A 51 12.16 0.69 0.33
C VAL A 51 12.27 1.82 1.35
N ILE A 52 13.34 2.61 1.31
CA ILE A 52 13.55 3.75 2.21
C ILE A 52 12.44 4.79 2.04
N GLY A 53 12.09 5.13 0.80
CA GLY A 53 11.03 6.09 0.48
C GLY A 53 9.64 5.59 0.90
N SER A 54 9.41 4.28 0.90
CA SER A 54 8.15 3.70 1.39
C SER A 54 7.98 3.79 2.91
N VAL A 55 9.08 3.77 3.67
CA VAL A 55 9.07 4.00 5.12
C VAL A 55 9.08 5.48 5.45
N GLY A 56 9.61 6.31 4.55
CA GLY A 56 9.70 7.76 4.70
C GLY A 56 8.36 8.48 4.80
N THR A 57 8.44 9.78 5.05
CA THR A 57 7.29 10.66 5.19
C THR A 57 6.62 10.87 3.82
N TRP A 58 5.32 10.57 3.73
CA TRP A 58 4.55 10.70 2.48
C TRP A 58 3.76 12.01 2.45
N ALA A 59 3.26 12.43 3.61
CA ALA A 59 2.61 13.71 3.79
C ALA A 59 3.11 14.37 5.08
N SER A 60 3.25 15.69 5.05
CA SER A 60 3.52 16.51 6.23
C SER A 60 2.52 17.65 6.32
N LEU A 61 1.87 17.76 7.48
CA LEU A 61 0.95 18.84 7.87
C LEU A 61 1.57 19.55 9.07
N ASN A 62 2.26 20.66 8.82
CA ASN A 62 3.01 21.41 9.84
C ASN A 62 4.00 20.51 10.62
N SER A 63 3.67 20.11 11.86
CA SER A 63 4.49 19.25 12.73
C SER A 63 4.04 17.78 12.76
N LEU A 64 2.91 17.45 12.15
CA LEU A 64 2.41 16.08 12.05
C LEU A 64 2.86 15.50 10.71
N SER A 65 3.63 14.43 10.76
CA SER A 65 4.05 13.70 9.57
C SER A 65 3.48 12.30 9.59
N ALA A 66 2.91 11.90 8.46
CA ALA A 66 2.42 10.54 8.25
C ALA A 66 3.41 9.79 7.36
N GLY A 67 3.91 8.68 7.87
CA GLY A 67 4.79 7.77 7.12
C GLY A 67 4.02 6.93 6.10
N GLY A 68 4.69 6.44 5.06
CA GLY A 68 4.04 5.61 4.04
C GLY A 68 3.35 4.37 4.58
N LEU A 69 3.88 3.77 5.65
CA LEU A 69 3.30 2.59 6.30
C LEU A 69 1.95 2.83 6.99
N GLU A 70 1.62 4.09 7.27
CA GLU A 70 0.32 4.47 7.86
C GLU A 70 -0.78 4.48 6.80
N PHE A 71 -0.43 4.70 5.52
CA PHE A 71 -1.33 4.66 4.37
C PHE A 71 -1.53 3.22 3.86
N LYS A 72 -2.03 2.32 4.71
CA LYS A 72 -2.36 0.94 4.29
C LYS A 72 -3.57 0.93 3.35
N PRO A 73 -3.54 0.13 2.26
CA PRO A 73 -2.52 -0.89 1.93
C PRO A 73 -1.33 -0.39 1.07
N TRP A 74 -1.34 0.86 0.63
CA TRP A 74 -0.49 1.34 -0.47
C TRP A 74 1.00 1.41 -0.12
N GLY A 75 1.37 1.94 1.04
CA GLY A 75 2.79 2.00 1.43
C GLY A 75 3.39 0.64 1.74
N THR A 76 2.57 -0.30 2.23
CA THR A 76 3.00 -1.70 2.39
C THR A 76 3.24 -2.37 1.04
N ALA A 77 2.39 -2.11 0.04
CA ALA A 77 2.56 -2.64 -1.30
C ALA A 77 3.86 -2.14 -1.97
N THR A 78 4.16 -0.83 -1.90
CA THR A 78 5.40 -0.28 -2.47
C THR A 78 6.65 -0.81 -1.76
N LEU A 79 6.57 -1.02 -0.45
CA LEU A 79 7.65 -1.64 0.32
C LEU A 79 7.92 -3.07 -0.14
N ILE A 80 6.88 -3.90 -0.23
CA ILE A 80 7.01 -5.29 -0.67
C ILE A 80 7.58 -5.34 -2.09
N LEU A 81 7.06 -4.53 -3.01
CA LEU A 81 7.55 -4.47 -4.39
C LEU A 81 9.01 -4.03 -4.47
N GLY A 82 9.41 -3.01 -3.71
CA GLY A 82 10.80 -2.57 -3.62
C GLY A 82 11.74 -3.66 -3.07
N ALA A 83 11.32 -4.36 -2.00
CA ALA A 83 12.11 -5.42 -1.38
C ALA A 83 12.27 -6.64 -2.31
N VAL A 84 11.19 -7.10 -2.95
CA VAL A 84 11.23 -8.21 -3.92
C VAL A 84 12.13 -7.83 -5.11
N SER A 85 12.05 -6.59 -5.59
CA SER A 85 12.90 -6.10 -6.67
C SER A 85 14.39 -6.08 -6.27
N ALA A 86 14.71 -5.63 -5.05
CA ALA A 86 16.08 -5.63 -4.55
C ALA A 86 16.65 -7.05 -4.45
N ILE A 87 15.87 -8.01 -3.95
CA ILE A 87 16.26 -9.43 -3.89
C ILE A 87 16.49 -9.98 -5.30
N ALA A 88 15.58 -9.72 -6.24
CA ALA A 88 15.71 -10.20 -7.62
C ALA A 88 16.97 -9.66 -8.31
N LEU A 89 17.29 -8.38 -8.13
CA LEU A 89 18.50 -7.76 -8.67
C LEU A 89 19.77 -8.26 -7.98
N PHE A 90 19.70 -8.55 -6.67
CA PHE A 90 20.82 -9.15 -5.95
C PHE A 90 21.11 -10.58 -6.42
N VAL A 91 20.08 -11.38 -6.72
CA VAL A 91 20.24 -12.69 -7.35
C VAL A 91 20.92 -12.53 -8.71
N GLN A 92 20.53 -11.53 -9.50
CA GLN A 92 21.16 -11.23 -10.79
C GLN A 92 22.64 -10.86 -10.65
N LEU A 93 23.00 -10.06 -9.66
CA LEU A 93 24.39 -9.70 -9.36
C LEU A 93 25.26 -10.93 -9.05
N ASN A 94 24.65 -11.98 -8.48
CA ASN A 94 25.32 -13.21 -8.11
C ASN A 94 25.17 -14.34 -9.16
N LEU A 95 24.63 -14.06 -10.35
CA LEU A 95 24.48 -15.07 -11.43
C LEU A 95 25.82 -15.69 -11.84
N GLY A 96 26.92 -14.93 -11.77
CA GLY A 96 28.26 -15.45 -12.05
C GLY A 96 28.80 -16.42 -10.99
N ARG A 97 28.20 -16.45 -9.79
CA ARG A 97 28.63 -17.29 -8.65
C ARG A 97 27.66 -18.41 -8.30
N THR A 98 26.44 -18.37 -8.84
CA THR A 98 25.37 -19.30 -8.47
C THR A 98 24.97 -20.18 -9.67
N ASN A 99 24.52 -21.40 -9.40
CA ASN A 99 23.99 -22.32 -10.41
C ASN A 99 22.55 -21.96 -10.80
N PHE A 100 22.22 -20.68 -10.87
CA PHE A 100 20.87 -20.24 -11.17
C PHE A 100 20.58 -20.43 -12.65
N ASP A 101 19.45 -21.09 -12.94
CA ASP A 101 19.05 -21.40 -14.31
C ASP A 101 18.79 -20.12 -15.12
N LEU A 102 19.44 -20.03 -16.28
CA LEU A 102 19.30 -18.89 -17.20
C LEU A 102 17.85 -18.69 -17.69
N ARG A 103 17.02 -19.74 -17.63
CA ARG A 103 15.60 -19.69 -17.98
C ARG A 103 14.79 -18.77 -17.07
N TRP A 104 15.21 -18.59 -15.81
CA TRP A 104 14.52 -17.76 -14.83
C TRP A 104 15.06 -16.33 -14.76
N SER A 105 16.23 -16.05 -15.34
CA SER A 105 16.82 -14.71 -15.29
C SER A 105 16.02 -13.69 -16.11
N VAL A 106 15.59 -14.07 -17.32
CA VAL A 106 14.78 -13.22 -18.20
C VAL A 106 13.45 -12.79 -17.56
N PRO A 107 12.58 -13.70 -17.08
CA PRO A 107 11.33 -13.29 -16.45
C PRO A 107 11.55 -12.46 -15.17
N LEU A 108 12.60 -12.75 -14.40
CA LEU A 108 12.96 -11.94 -13.22
C LEU A 108 13.31 -10.50 -13.56
N CYS A 109 14.06 -10.25 -14.65
CA CYS A 109 14.36 -8.87 -15.06
C CYS A 109 13.10 -8.11 -15.49
N TRP A 110 12.22 -8.77 -16.24
CA TRP A 110 10.97 -8.17 -16.70
C TRP A 110 9.99 -7.93 -15.55
N SER A 111 9.97 -8.79 -14.52
CA SER A 111 9.13 -8.55 -13.34
C SER A 111 9.56 -7.33 -12.53
N VAL A 112 10.87 -7.03 -12.48
CA VAL A 112 11.39 -5.80 -11.83
C VAL A 112 10.88 -4.55 -12.53
N LEU A 113 10.79 -4.55 -13.88
CA LEU A 113 10.19 -3.44 -14.62
C LEU A 113 8.73 -3.24 -14.24
N VAL A 114 7.93 -4.31 -14.20
CA VAL A 114 6.51 -4.23 -13.82
C VAL A 114 6.36 -3.69 -12.40
N ALA A 115 7.20 -4.15 -11.46
CA ALA A 115 7.22 -3.66 -10.09
C ALA A 115 7.58 -2.17 -9.99
N ALA A 116 8.56 -1.70 -10.76
CA ALA A 116 8.94 -0.30 -10.83
C ALA A 116 7.78 0.58 -11.33
N VAL A 117 7.12 0.17 -12.41
CA VAL A 117 5.97 0.89 -12.97
C VAL A 117 4.80 0.92 -11.99
N ALA A 118 4.53 -0.18 -11.29
CA ALA A 118 3.53 -0.23 -10.23
C ALA A 118 3.86 0.74 -9.07
N CYS A 119 5.12 0.85 -8.66
CA CYS A 119 5.54 1.80 -7.64
C CYS A 119 5.33 3.26 -8.08
N ILE A 120 5.69 3.61 -9.33
CA ILE A 120 5.42 4.94 -9.90
C ILE A 120 3.93 5.23 -9.90
N ALA A 121 3.12 4.30 -10.41
CA ALA A 121 1.67 4.43 -10.48
C ALA A 121 1.05 4.73 -9.11
N ILE A 122 1.41 3.94 -8.09
CA ILE A 122 0.92 4.14 -6.71
C ILE A 122 1.36 5.52 -6.21
N ALA A 123 2.62 5.88 -6.36
CA ALA A 123 3.14 7.15 -5.87
C ALA A 123 2.46 8.36 -6.52
N LEU A 124 2.23 8.32 -7.84
CA LEU A 124 1.52 9.39 -8.56
C LEU A 124 0.08 9.55 -8.09
N VAL A 125 -0.67 8.45 -7.91
CA VAL A 125 -2.04 8.50 -7.38
C VAL A 125 -2.06 9.15 -6.00
N GLN A 126 -1.10 8.84 -5.13
CA GLN A 126 -1.02 9.46 -3.80
C GLN A 126 -0.65 10.94 -3.88
N ILE A 127 0.27 11.34 -4.77
CA ILE A 127 0.59 12.76 -5.00
C ILE A 127 -0.66 13.55 -5.38
N VAL A 128 -1.46 13.02 -6.33
CA VAL A 128 -2.70 13.67 -6.78
C VAL A 128 -3.70 13.79 -5.64
N LYS A 129 -3.90 12.71 -4.87
CA LYS A 129 -4.80 12.71 -3.70
C LYS A 129 -4.38 13.74 -2.65
N ILE A 130 -3.10 13.77 -2.28
CA ILE A 130 -2.58 14.73 -1.29
C ILE A 130 -2.77 16.17 -1.77
N ARG A 131 -2.55 16.44 -3.06
CA ARG A 131 -2.77 17.79 -3.62
C ARG A 131 -4.24 18.18 -3.66
N SER A 132 -5.16 17.24 -3.91
CA SER A 132 -6.60 17.55 -3.94
C SER A 132 -7.18 17.90 -2.57
N PHE A 133 -6.58 17.43 -1.47
CA PHE A 133 -7.05 17.80 -0.12
C PHE A 133 -6.74 19.26 0.25
N GLY A 134 -5.77 19.91 -0.41
CA GLY A 134 -5.33 21.25 -0.08
C GLY A 134 -6.20 22.38 -0.65
N THR A 135 -7.14 22.08 -1.56
CA THR A 135 -7.95 23.12 -2.24
C THR A 135 -9.27 23.44 -1.55
N ASP A 136 -9.68 22.65 -0.56
CA ASP A 136 -11.02 22.75 0.04
C ASP A 136 -11.06 23.57 1.34
N TYR A 137 -9.90 23.98 1.89
CA TYR A 137 -9.82 24.83 3.07
C TYR A 137 -9.17 26.16 2.68
N GLU A 138 -9.93 27.25 2.80
CA GLU A 138 -9.51 28.62 2.40
C GLU A 138 -8.34 29.20 3.23
N ASP A 139 -7.90 28.51 4.27
CA ASP A 139 -6.68 28.87 5.01
C ASP A 139 -5.49 28.04 4.49
N GLU A 140 -4.41 28.72 4.10
CA GLU A 140 -3.15 28.21 3.53
C GLU A 140 -2.42 27.15 4.38
N ILE A 141 -3.04 26.01 4.67
CA ILE A 141 -2.34 24.85 5.22
C ILE A 141 -1.58 24.21 4.07
N LEU A 142 -0.30 24.60 3.94
CA LEU A 142 0.69 24.04 3.02
C LEU A 142 0.83 22.53 3.23
N THR A 143 -0.06 21.77 2.61
CA THR A 143 -0.01 20.31 2.59
C THR A 143 1.15 19.91 1.70
N GLN A 144 2.32 19.71 2.30
CA GLN A 144 3.54 19.43 1.56
C GLN A 144 3.65 17.92 1.31
N VAL A 145 3.90 17.58 0.04
CA VAL A 145 4.26 16.21 -0.35
C VAL A 145 5.58 15.84 0.33
N GLY A 146 5.55 14.78 1.13
CA GLY A 146 6.71 14.33 1.89
C GLY A 146 7.84 13.81 1.00
N TRP A 147 9.07 13.87 1.51
CA TRP A 147 10.27 13.49 0.76
C TRP A 147 10.30 12.01 0.37
N GLY A 148 9.68 11.14 1.19
CA GLY A 148 9.59 9.71 0.90
C GLY A 148 8.88 9.42 -0.42
N LEU A 149 7.80 10.14 -0.71
CA LEU A 149 7.01 9.94 -1.93
C LEU A 149 7.79 10.39 -3.18
N TRP A 150 8.49 11.53 -3.09
CA TRP A 150 9.38 11.98 -4.17
C TRP A 150 10.51 11.01 -4.44
N LEU A 151 11.10 10.47 -3.38
CA LEU A 151 12.17 9.48 -3.50
C LEU A 151 11.67 8.20 -4.19
N VAL A 152 10.47 7.69 -3.84
CA VAL A 152 9.86 6.54 -4.53
C VAL A 152 9.68 6.84 -6.02
N VAL A 153 9.14 8.01 -6.40
CA VAL A 153 8.94 8.36 -7.81
C VAL A 153 10.26 8.40 -8.58
N ILE A 154 11.27 9.07 -8.05
CA ILE A 154 12.57 9.22 -8.72
C ILE A 154 13.25 7.87 -8.85
N CYS A 155 13.35 7.11 -7.75
CA CYS A 155 13.99 5.80 -7.76
C CYS A 155 13.26 4.81 -8.65
N ALA A 156 11.92 4.78 -8.63
CA ALA A 156 11.15 3.91 -9.50
C ALA A 156 11.26 4.32 -10.98
N GLY A 157 11.38 5.62 -11.28
CA GLY A 157 11.67 6.12 -12.63
C GLY A 157 13.01 5.61 -13.17
N VAL A 158 14.08 5.75 -12.37
CA VAL A 158 15.41 5.24 -12.74
C VAL A 158 15.41 3.71 -12.86
N LEU A 159 14.71 3.02 -11.94
CA LEU A 159 14.56 1.57 -12.00
C LEU A 159 13.82 1.12 -13.28
N GLY A 160 12.79 1.86 -13.69
CA GLY A 160 12.04 1.61 -14.92
C GLY A 160 12.85 1.80 -16.20
N ILE A 161 13.91 2.62 -16.18
CA ILE A 161 14.82 2.81 -17.32
C ILE A 161 15.94 1.78 -17.32
N THR A 162 16.52 1.49 -16.16
CA THR A 162 17.68 0.57 -16.03
C THR A 162 17.27 -0.89 -16.19
N ALA A 163 16.11 -1.31 -15.66
CA ALA A 163 15.61 -2.68 -15.77
C ALA A 163 15.49 -3.21 -17.21
N PRO A 164 14.89 -2.50 -18.19
CA PRO A 164 14.77 -2.99 -19.57
C PRO A 164 16.12 -3.04 -20.29
N ILE A 165 17.07 -2.16 -19.94
CA ILE A 165 18.44 -2.20 -20.50
C ILE A 165 19.13 -3.49 -20.05
N VAL A 166 19.09 -3.78 -18.75
CA VAL A 166 19.65 -5.01 -18.15
C VAL A 166 18.96 -6.24 -18.72
N ALA A 167 17.62 -6.23 -18.83
CA ALA A 167 16.85 -7.33 -19.42
C ALA A 167 17.23 -7.60 -20.89
N GLY A 168 17.42 -6.54 -21.69
CA GLY A 168 17.83 -6.65 -23.09
C GLY A 168 19.25 -7.22 -23.26
N GLN A 169 20.17 -6.87 -22.37
CA GLN A 169 21.53 -7.42 -22.37
C GLN A 169 21.53 -8.92 -22.00
N ILE A 170 20.75 -9.30 -20.98
CA ILE A 170 20.59 -10.70 -20.58
C ILE A 170 19.91 -11.53 -21.68
N ALA A 171 18.88 -10.99 -22.32
CA ALA A 171 18.19 -11.67 -23.41
C ALA A 171 19.14 -11.97 -24.58
N LYS A 172 19.95 -11.01 -25.00
CA LYS A 172 20.96 -11.22 -26.06
C LYS A 172 21.99 -12.28 -25.69
N ALA A 173 22.45 -12.29 -24.44
CA ALA A 173 23.37 -13.32 -23.96
C ALA A 173 22.71 -14.71 -23.92
N ALA A 174 21.44 -14.79 -23.50
CA ALA A 174 20.69 -16.03 -23.48
C ALA A 174 20.43 -16.59 -24.88
N GLU A 175 20.11 -15.73 -25.86
CA GLU A 175 19.96 -16.11 -27.26
C GLU A 175 21.25 -16.74 -27.83
N ALA A 176 22.41 -16.19 -27.49
CA ALA A 176 23.70 -16.71 -27.93
C ALA A 176 24.02 -18.12 -27.37
N GLN A 177 23.52 -18.46 -26.18
CA GLN A 177 23.81 -19.73 -25.51
C GLN A 177 22.83 -20.86 -25.82
N ALA A 178 21.59 -20.53 -26.14
CA ALA A 178 20.50 -21.48 -25.98
C ALA A 178 20.08 -22.25 -27.24
N GLY A 179 20.54 -21.86 -28.42
CA GLY A 179 19.99 -22.38 -29.68
C GLY A 179 18.51 -22.00 -29.86
N GLY A 180 17.99 -22.19 -31.09
CA GLY A 180 16.69 -21.65 -31.53
C GLY A 180 15.43 -22.04 -30.71
N ALA A 181 15.53 -22.94 -29.74
CA ALA A 181 14.40 -23.31 -28.88
C ALA A 181 14.07 -22.23 -27.83
N LEU A 182 15.02 -21.41 -27.38
CA LEU A 182 14.78 -20.35 -26.38
C LEU A 182 14.34 -19.00 -26.97
N THR A 183 14.49 -18.81 -28.28
CA THR A 183 14.18 -17.54 -28.95
C THR A 183 12.68 -17.27 -29.11
N ALA A 184 11.84 -18.30 -29.07
CA ALA A 184 10.40 -18.16 -29.35
C ALA A 184 9.58 -17.49 -28.21
N TRP A 185 10.06 -17.50 -26.97
CA TRP A 185 9.29 -17.17 -25.76
C TRP A 185 9.81 -15.91 -25.06
N VAL A 186 11.07 -15.52 -25.32
CA VAL A 186 11.65 -14.24 -24.89
C VAL A 186 10.84 -13.02 -25.38
N PRO A 187 10.39 -12.96 -26.66
CA PRO A 187 9.53 -11.87 -27.12
C PRO A 187 8.19 -11.82 -26.36
N GLY A 188 7.64 -12.98 -26.00
CA GLY A 188 6.39 -13.10 -25.25
C GLY A 188 6.48 -12.42 -23.88
N TRP A 189 7.57 -12.65 -23.15
CA TRP A 189 7.81 -12.01 -21.85
C TRP A 189 7.98 -10.50 -21.96
N ARG A 190 8.71 -10.04 -22.98
CA ARG A 190 8.89 -8.61 -23.25
C ARG A 190 7.55 -7.92 -23.50
N TRP A 191 6.76 -8.45 -24.43
CA TRP A 191 5.45 -7.87 -24.74
C TRP A 191 4.47 -8.00 -23.57
N GLY A 192 4.49 -9.11 -22.84
CA GLY A 192 3.69 -9.31 -21.63
C GLY A 192 3.99 -8.28 -20.56
N ALA A 193 5.28 -8.02 -20.28
CA ALA A 193 5.68 -7.01 -19.30
C ALA A 193 5.35 -5.58 -19.74
N VAL A 194 5.52 -5.26 -21.02
CA VAL A 194 5.14 -3.95 -21.59
C VAL A 194 3.63 -3.74 -21.51
N ALA A 195 2.84 -4.73 -21.93
CA ALA A 195 1.37 -4.65 -21.89
C ALA A 195 0.86 -4.52 -20.44
N THR A 196 1.43 -5.30 -19.51
CA THR A 196 1.08 -5.23 -18.09
C THR A 196 1.43 -3.87 -17.50
N SER A 197 2.62 -3.34 -17.81
CA SER A 197 3.06 -2.01 -17.36
C SER A 197 2.16 -0.90 -17.91
N ALA A 198 1.79 -0.97 -19.19
CA ALA A 198 0.87 -0.02 -19.80
C ALA A 198 -0.52 -0.08 -19.15
N ALA A 199 -1.05 -1.28 -18.92
CA ALA A 199 -2.33 -1.46 -18.23
C ALA A 199 -2.32 -0.86 -16.82
N ILE A 200 -1.25 -1.09 -16.05
CA ILE A 200 -1.09 -0.52 -14.70
C ILE A 200 -1.10 1.02 -14.74
N LEU A 201 -0.37 1.63 -15.68
CA LEU A 201 -0.35 3.09 -15.82
C LEU A 201 -1.71 3.65 -16.24
N ILE A 202 -2.39 3.01 -17.20
CA ILE A 202 -3.71 3.44 -17.65
C ILE A 202 -4.71 3.38 -16.48
N VAL A 203 -4.70 2.30 -15.71
CA VAL A 203 -5.56 2.15 -14.52
C VAL A 203 -5.24 3.22 -13.48
N ALA A 204 -3.96 3.50 -13.22
CA ALA A 204 -3.55 4.52 -12.26
C ALA A 204 -3.97 5.93 -12.70
N LEU A 205 -3.82 6.26 -13.99
CA LEU A 205 -4.30 7.52 -14.55
C LEU A 205 -5.82 7.61 -14.48
N PHE A 206 -6.55 6.54 -14.80
CA PHE A 206 -8.00 6.51 -14.67
C PHE A 206 -8.46 6.81 -13.23
N PHE A 207 -7.84 6.20 -12.22
CA PHE A 207 -8.14 6.49 -10.81
C PHE A 207 -7.71 7.90 -10.37
N ALA A 208 -6.67 8.46 -10.98
CA ALA A 208 -6.24 9.82 -10.69
C ALA A 208 -7.19 10.88 -11.30
N TYR A 209 -7.73 10.62 -12.50
CA TYR A 209 -8.62 11.54 -13.21
C TYR A 209 -10.10 11.40 -12.83
N ASN A 210 -10.54 10.19 -12.52
CA ASN A 210 -11.88 9.93 -12.00
C ASN A 210 -11.75 9.54 -10.53
N PRO A 211 -11.76 10.51 -9.59
CA PRO A 211 -11.95 10.24 -8.18
C PRO A 211 -13.41 9.83 -7.97
N THR A 212 -13.84 8.76 -8.66
CA THR A 212 -15.04 8.05 -8.27
C THR A 212 -14.80 7.64 -6.83
N ARG A 213 -15.77 7.99 -5.99
CA ARG A 213 -15.84 7.55 -4.60
C ARG A 213 -15.81 6.03 -4.64
N VAL A 214 -14.60 5.47 -4.56
CA VAL A 214 -14.43 4.09 -4.17
C VAL A 214 -14.91 4.13 -2.73
N ASP A 215 -16.17 3.75 -2.54
CA ASP A 215 -16.61 3.17 -1.30
C ASP A 215 -15.63 2.03 -1.06
N VAL A 216 -14.56 2.33 -0.33
CA VAL A 216 -13.71 1.32 0.26
C VAL A 216 -14.68 0.65 1.20
N ASN A 217 -15.30 -0.41 0.69
CA ASN A 217 -15.95 -1.40 1.50
C ASN A 217 -14.80 -1.97 2.30
N ILE A 218 -14.49 -1.33 3.44
CA ILE A 218 -13.57 -1.78 4.47
C ILE A 218 -14.26 -3.02 5.04
N SER A 219 -14.27 -4.10 4.28
CA SER A 219 -14.38 -5.43 4.84
C SER A 219 -13.11 -5.60 5.68
N GLN A 220 -13.28 -5.25 6.96
CA GLN A 220 -12.81 -6.01 8.09
C GLN A 220 -11.68 -7.00 7.74
N SER A 221 -10.47 -6.72 8.19
CA SER A 221 -9.57 -7.81 8.55
C SER A 221 -8.69 -7.43 9.73
N THR A 222 -9.03 -8.09 10.83
CA THR A 222 -8.23 -8.42 12.01
C THR A 222 -7.83 -7.27 12.93
N THR A 223 -8.78 -6.86 13.78
CA THR A 223 -8.48 -6.55 15.18
C THR A 223 -8.75 -7.83 15.97
N GLU A 224 -7.75 -8.29 16.72
CA GLU A 224 -7.83 -9.48 17.56
C GLU A 224 -9.08 -9.47 18.45
N THR A 225 -9.89 -10.51 18.32
CA THR A 225 -10.98 -10.82 19.25
C THR A 225 -10.36 -11.30 20.56
N VAL A 226 -10.24 -10.41 21.55
CA VAL A 226 -10.11 -10.84 22.95
C VAL A 226 -11.51 -11.25 23.41
N THR A 227 -11.78 -12.54 23.37
CA THR A 227 -12.97 -13.15 23.97
C THR A 227 -12.91 -12.95 25.48
N ALA A 228 -13.84 -12.16 26.02
CA ALA A 228 -14.15 -12.08 27.46
C ALA A 228 -15.53 -12.73 27.73
N PRO A 229 -15.75 -13.30 28.94
CA PRO A 229 -16.81 -14.25 29.24
C PRO A 229 -18.23 -13.65 29.21
N PRO A 230 -19.30 -14.47 29.10
CA PRO A 230 -20.66 -13.96 29.02
C PRO A 230 -21.07 -13.44 30.39
N VAL A 231 -21.39 -12.15 30.48
CA VAL A 231 -22.07 -11.59 31.65
C VAL A 231 -23.42 -11.04 31.23
N THR A 232 -24.42 -11.56 31.92
CA THR A 232 -25.87 -11.41 31.79
C THR A 232 -26.33 -9.98 31.54
N VAL A 233 -27.09 -9.80 30.46
CA VAL A 233 -27.79 -8.57 30.09
C VAL A 233 -28.95 -8.34 31.07
N ALA A 234 -28.93 -7.20 31.78
CA ALA A 234 -30.14 -6.61 32.36
C ALA A 234 -30.71 -5.60 31.36
N GLN A 235 -31.76 -6.04 30.68
CA GLN A 235 -32.51 -5.31 29.67
C GLN A 235 -33.41 -4.28 30.37
N ALA A 236 -33.30 -2.99 30.00
CA ALA A 236 -34.33 -1.99 30.27
C ALA A 236 -34.89 -1.47 28.93
N GLU A 237 -36.21 -1.41 28.89
CA GLU A 237 -37.15 -1.44 27.77
C GLU A 237 -37.28 -0.09 27.01
N PRO A 238 -37.74 -0.06 25.74
CA PRO A 238 -37.71 1.14 24.91
C PRO A 238 -39.00 1.96 25.06
N GLU A 239 -38.91 3.18 25.56
CA GLU A 239 -40.03 4.12 25.48
C GLU A 239 -39.82 5.10 24.32
N ARG A 240 -40.59 4.88 23.25
CA ARG A 240 -40.78 5.85 22.17
C ARG A 240 -41.54 7.06 22.70
N ALA A 241 -41.01 8.25 22.46
CA ALA A 241 -41.83 9.44 22.23
C ALA A 241 -41.18 10.35 21.19
N PHE A 242 -41.84 10.45 20.03
CA PHE A 242 -41.67 11.54 19.08
C PHE A 242 -42.45 12.76 19.62
N GLY A 243 -41.82 13.93 19.68
CA GLY A 243 -42.48 15.20 19.99
C GLY A 243 -41.48 16.34 20.12
N GLY A 244 -41.56 17.33 19.23
CA GLY A 244 -40.54 18.37 19.02
C GLY A 244 -40.50 19.51 20.05
N GLY A 245 -39.42 20.29 19.97
CA GLY A 245 -39.20 21.52 20.75
C GLY A 245 -37.82 21.54 21.39
N GLY A 246 -36.85 22.13 20.71
CA GLY A 246 -35.43 22.15 21.10
C GLY A 246 -35.19 22.81 22.46
N SER A 247 -34.69 22.01 23.39
CA SER A 247 -33.94 22.49 24.54
C SER A 247 -32.66 21.65 24.60
N ARG A 248 -31.49 22.31 24.58
CA ARG A 248 -30.17 21.69 24.82
C ARG A 248 -30.10 21.26 26.29
N VAL A 249 -30.85 20.22 26.66
CA VAL A 249 -30.77 19.65 28.01
C VAL A 249 -29.76 18.52 27.94
N LEU A 250 -28.58 18.78 28.51
CA LEU A 250 -27.62 17.72 28.77
C LEU A 250 -28.16 16.80 29.88
N PRO A 251 -27.90 15.49 29.81
CA PRO A 251 -28.15 14.59 30.93
C PRO A 251 -27.48 15.07 32.22
N ALA A 252 -28.13 14.90 33.37
CA ALA A 252 -27.67 15.43 34.65
C ALA A 252 -26.32 14.85 35.13
N ASP A 253 -25.93 13.70 34.58
CA ASP A 253 -24.67 12.99 34.79
C ASP A 253 -23.55 13.45 33.85
N ALA A 254 -23.83 14.32 32.87
CA ALA A 254 -22.83 14.84 31.95
C ALA A 254 -22.02 15.99 32.57
N THR A 255 -20.69 15.88 32.52
CA THR A 255 -19.76 16.92 33.01
C THR A 255 -19.25 17.77 31.83
N PRO A 256 -19.55 19.07 31.78
CA PRO A 256 -19.06 19.96 30.72
C PRO A 256 -17.53 20.08 30.72
N CYS A 257 -16.95 20.14 29.52
CA CYS A 257 -15.52 20.27 29.32
C CYS A 257 -15.13 21.65 28.80
N PRO A 258 -13.89 22.12 29.07
CA PRO A 258 -13.40 23.38 28.52
C PRO A 258 -13.34 23.31 26.99
N SER A 259 -13.97 24.26 26.31
CA SER A 259 -13.91 24.37 24.86
C SER A 259 -12.53 24.89 24.42
N THR A 260 -11.87 24.16 23.52
CA THR A 260 -10.54 24.52 22.99
C THR A 260 -10.59 25.23 21.64
N PHE A 261 -11.75 25.27 21.00
CA PHE A 261 -11.99 25.94 19.72
C PHE A 261 -13.48 26.32 19.60
N VAL A 262 -13.78 27.39 18.85
CA VAL A 262 -15.13 27.94 18.71
C VAL A 262 -15.80 27.38 17.46
N ASP A 263 -17.07 27.00 17.57
CA ASP A 263 -17.93 26.62 16.47
C ASP A 263 -19.34 27.21 16.72
N ALA A 264 -20.04 27.61 15.65
CA ALA A 264 -21.34 28.29 15.75
C ALA A 264 -22.50 27.32 16.05
N GLU A 265 -22.37 26.05 15.65
CA GLU A 265 -23.42 25.03 15.75
C GLU A 265 -23.22 24.15 16.98
N PHE A 266 -21.97 23.74 17.25
CA PHE A 266 -21.57 22.88 18.37
C PHE A 266 -20.39 23.46 19.15
N SER A 267 -20.68 24.42 20.03
CA SER A 267 -19.67 25.22 20.71
C SER A 267 -18.98 24.50 21.88
N SER A 268 -19.59 23.44 22.41
CA SER A 268 -19.16 22.80 23.66
C SER A 268 -19.22 21.28 23.60
N SER A 269 -18.47 20.63 24.49
CA SER A 269 -18.51 19.19 24.71
C SER A 269 -18.69 18.85 26.20
N ALA A 270 -19.22 17.67 26.48
CA ALA A 270 -19.32 17.13 27.82
C ALA A 270 -19.00 15.63 27.84
N VAL A 271 -18.53 15.16 28.98
CA VAL A 271 -18.24 13.76 29.26
C VAL A 271 -19.44 13.11 29.95
N GLY A 272 -19.87 11.94 29.47
CA GLY A 272 -20.95 11.15 30.07
C GLY A 272 -20.50 9.94 30.90
N THR A 273 -19.23 9.51 30.81
CA THR A 273 -18.71 8.37 31.59
C THR A 273 -17.36 8.69 32.25
N SER A 274 -17.10 8.09 33.42
CA SER A 274 -15.88 8.32 34.21
C SER A 274 -14.59 7.84 33.51
N VAL A 275 -14.71 6.96 32.53
CA VAL A 275 -13.61 6.44 31.69
C VAL A 275 -13.19 7.43 30.59
N THR A 276 -13.99 8.46 30.34
CA THR A 276 -13.76 9.43 29.27
C THR A 276 -13.10 10.69 29.83
N SER A 277 -12.04 11.18 29.19
CA SER A 277 -11.38 12.43 29.59
C SER A 277 -11.87 13.64 28.77
N CYS A 278 -11.84 14.84 29.35
CA CYS A 278 -12.25 16.06 28.63
C CYS A 278 -11.40 16.34 27.38
N ALA A 279 -10.11 16.02 27.40
CA ALA A 279 -9.26 16.12 26.21
C ALA A 279 -9.74 15.20 25.08
N PHE A 280 -10.28 14.03 25.43
CA PHE A 280 -10.88 13.13 24.45
C PHE A 280 -12.25 13.63 23.97
N ALA A 281 -13.10 14.17 24.86
CA ALA A 281 -14.38 14.77 24.49
C ALA A 281 -14.23 15.89 23.44
N GLU A 282 -13.22 16.76 23.59
CA GLU A 282 -12.91 17.80 22.60
C GLU A 282 -12.39 17.25 21.26
N SER A 283 -11.67 16.12 21.30
CA SER A 283 -11.25 15.44 20.05
C SER A 283 -12.43 14.84 19.30
N VAL A 284 -13.41 14.30 20.03
CA VAL A 284 -14.66 13.76 19.48
C VAL A 284 -15.51 14.88 18.89
N ARG A 285 -15.65 16.02 19.59
CA ARG A 285 -16.35 17.21 19.06
C ARG A 285 -15.76 17.68 17.73
N ARG A 286 -14.43 17.76 17.64
CA ARG A 286 -13.74 18.17 16.41
C ARG A 286 -13.96 17.18 15.26
N ALA A 287 -13.88 15.89 15.54
CA ALA A 287 -14.12 14.84 14.56
C ALA A 287 -15.59 14.81 14.08
N TYR A 288 -16.53 15.16 14.95
CA TYR A 288 -17.95 15.26 14.61
C TYR A 288 -18.25 16.47 13.71
N ILE A 289 -17.77 17.67 14.07
CA ILE A 289 -17.99 18.90 13.30
C ILE A 289 -17.36 18.79 11.90
N GLY A 290 -16.18 18.18 11.80
CA GLY A 290 -15.52 17.92 10.52
C GLY A 290 -16.20 16.84 9.66
N ASN A 291 -17.24 16.18 10.16
CA ASN A 291 -17.93 15.13 9.41
C ASN A 291 -19.06 15.71 8.55
N PRO A 292 -19.05 15.52 7.22
CA PRO A 292 -20.08 16.02 6.32
C PRO A 292 -21.42 15.26 6.42
N GLY A 293 -21.48 14.15 7.17
CA GLY A 293 -22.66 13.31 7.36
C GLY A 293 -23.46 13.58 8.64
N ARG A 294 -23.22 14.71 9.33
CA ARG A 294 -23.73 15.01 10.68
C ARG A 294 -25.25 15.20 10.81
N ASP A 295 -25.98 15.35 9.70
CA ASP A 295 -27.45 15.47 9.70
C ASP A 295 -28.17 14.13 9.96
N ARG A 296 -27.42 13.03 10.09
CA ARG A 296 -27.90 11.68 10.36
C ARG A 296 -26.93 10.96 11.30
N PRO A 297 -27.36 9.86 11.96
CA PRO A 297 -26.45 9.07 12.78
C PRO A 297 -25.20 8.69 11.98
N VAL A 298 -24.03 9.00 12.52
CA VAL A 298 -22.76 8.90 11.82
C VAL A 298 -21.70 8.28 12.70
N VAL A 299 -20.83 7.50 12.07
CA VAL A 299 -19.65 6.94 12.71
C VAL A 299 -18.48 7.86 12.44
N ILE A 300 -17.79 8.25 13.51
CA ILE A 300 -16.59 9.08 13.44
C ILE A 300 -15.40 8.38 14.07
N HIS A 301 -14.19 8.81 13.70
CA HIS A 301 -12.95 8.36 14.30
C HIS A 301 -12.31 9.53 15.06
N ALA A 302 -12.13 9.36 16.36
CA ALA A 302 -11.56 10.38 17.23
C ALA A 302 -10.23 9.90 17.83
N THR A 303 -9.16 10.66 17.61
CA THR A 303 -7.83 10.36 18.13
C THR A 303 -7.66 10.96 19.53
N SER A 304 -7.44 10.10 20.52
CA SER A 304 -7.25 10.52 21.91
C SER A 304 -5.87 11.14 22.14
N PRO A 305 -5.78 12.39 22.62
CA PRO A 305 -4.49 12.99 22.98
C PRO A 305 -3.78 12.27 24.13
N VAL A 306 -4.55 11.59 24.99
CA VAL A 306 -4.06 10.91 26.20
C VAL A 306 -3.43 9.56 25.85
N THR A 307 -4.12 8.74 25.06
CA THR A 307 -3.67 7.38 24.73
C THR A 307 -2.99 7.27 23.37
N LYS A 308 -3.06 8.30 22.53
CA LYS A 308 -2.59 8.32 21.13
C LYS A 308 -3.24 7.27 20.23
N LEU A 309 -4.34 6.67 20.67
CA LEU A 309 -5.14 5.72 19.90
C LEU A 309 -6.34 6.42 19.25
N SER A 310 -6.77 5.89 18.10
CA SER A 310 -7.99 6.32 17.42
C SER A 310 -9.14 5.40 17.81
N TYR A 311 -10.23 5.98 18.31
CA TYR A 311 -11.42 5.27 18.73
C TYR A 311 -12.56 5.52 17.75
N ARG A 312 -13.29 4.45 17.43
CA ARG A 312 -14.52 4.53 16.65
C ARG A 312 -15.67 4.90 17.57
N MET A 313 -16.37 5.97 17.23
CA MET A 313 -17.54 6.47 17.97
C MET A 313 -18.75 6.51 17.04
N SER A 314 -19.91 6.11 17.54
CA SER A 314 -21.21 6.23 16.89
C SER A 314 -21.95 7.41 17.48
N CYS A 315 -22.23 8.42 16.66
CA CYS A 315 -22.88 9.66 17.05
C CYS A 315 -24.32 9.70 16.56
N THR A 316 -25.23 10.15 17.41
CA THR A 316 -26.62 10.45 17.05
C THR A 316 -26.72 11.79 16.31
N ALA A 317 -27.82 12.03 15.59
CA ALA A 317 -28.12 13.34 15.02
C ALA A 317 -29.06 14.11 15.94
N GLY A 318 -28.85 15.43 16.07
CA GLY A 318 -29.71 16.30 16.86
C GLY A 318 -28.97 17.52 17.41
N PRO A 319 -29.68 18.38 18.19
CA PRO A 319 -29.09 19.57 18.81
C PRO A 319 -28.15 19.24 19.98
N VAL A 320 -28.28 18.04 20.56
CA VAL A 320 -27.32 17.44 21.49
C VAL A 320 -26.97 16.08 20.91
N VAL A 321 -25.74 15.97 20.45
CA VAL A 321 -25.21 14.78 19.78
C VAL A 321 -24.58 13.90 20.83
N GLN A 322 -25.02 12.65 20.90
CA GLN A 322 -24.44 11.65 21.78
C GLN A 322 -23.55 10.74 20.95
N CYS A 323 -22.25 10.78 21.22
CA CYS A 323 -21.25 9.89 20.63
C CYS A 323 -20.88 8.81 21.64
N THR A 324 -21.05 7.55 21.24
CA THR A 324 -20.74 6.36 22.07
C THR A 324 -19.74 5.45 21.36
N GLY A 325 -18.76 4.91 22.07
CA GLY A 325 -17.78 3.99 21.46
C GLY A 325 -16.55 3.71 22.33
N GLY A 326 -15.66 2.86 21.83
CA GLY A 326 -14.46 2.45 22.58
C GLY A 326 -14.78 1.65 23.86
N ASN A 327 -14.03 1.92 24.94
CA ASN A 327 -14.19 1.32 26.28
C ASN A 327 -15.33 2.00 27.06
N ASP A 328 -16.57 1.89 26.60
CA ASP A 328 -17.75 2.54 27.23
C ASP A 328 -17.64 4.08 27.34
N ALA A 329 -17.00 4.71 26.34
CA ALA A 329 -16.91 6.16 26.29
C ALA A 329 -18.24 6.75 25.80
N VAL A 330 -18.79 7.69 26.58
CA VAL A 330 -19.95 8.50 26.19
C VAL A 330 -19.53 9.96 26.21
N VAL A 331 -19.74 10.64 25.07
CA VAL A 331 -19.44 12.06 24.88
C VAL A 331 -20.67 12.75 24.32
N TYR A 332 -20.96 13.93 24.85
CA TYR A 332 -22.01 14.81 24.34
C TYR A 332 -21.38 16.02 23.63
N VAL A 333 -21.95 16.39 22.49
CA VAL A 333 -21.54 17.53 21.68
C VAL A 333 -22.76 18.42 21.46
N TYR A 334 -22.66 19.71 21.76
CA TYR A 334 -23.78 20.65 21.74
C TYR A 334 -23.36 22.08 21.45
#